data_AF-A0A800EV32-F1
#
_entry.id   AF-A0A800EV32-F1
#
_cell.length_a   1.000
_cell.length_b   1.000
_cell.length_c   1.000
_cell.angle_alpha   90.00
_cell.angle_beta   90.00
_cell.angle_gamma   90.00
#
_symmetry.space_group_name_H-M   'P 1'
#
loop_
_entity.id
_entity.type
_entity.pdbx_description
1 polymer ?
#
loop_
_entity_poly.entity_id
_entity_poly.type
_entity_poly.pdbx_seq_one_letter_code
_entity_poly.pdbx_strand_id
1 'polypeptide(L)' 'MDLWRGFNSHLARVMEAVPESKRVHPRIVHNLDKIAWRTVPADQPTTLDYFMEDYVDHLQHHLGQILGDGVASG' A
#
# COMPACT_ATOMS: atom_id res chain seq x y z
N MET A 1 14.70 -7.48 14.71
CA MET A 1 13.80 -7.46 13.52
C MET A 1 12.36 -7.10 13.90
N ASP A 2 12.07 -6.84 15.18
CA ASP A 2 10.70 -6.81 15.71
C ASP A 2 9.97 -5.49 15.43
N LEU A 3 10.69 -4.38 15.27
CA LEU A 3 10.11 -3.09 14.92
C LEU A 3 9.40 -3.14 13.56
N TRP A 4 10.09 -3.62 12.51
CA TRP A 4 9.54 -3.68 11.15
C TRP A 4 8.35 -4.64 11.05
N ARG A 5 8.47 -5.82 11.66
CA ARG A 5 7.37 -6.79 11.73
C ARG A 5 6.17 -6.21 12.48
N GLY A 6 6.40 -5.60 13.63
CA GLY A 6 5.36 -4.99 14.46
C GLY A 6 4.66 -3.85 13.75
N PHE A 7 5.42 -2.97 13.09
CA PHE A 7 4.88 -1.86 12.32
C PHE A 7 4.01 -2.34 11.14
N ASN A 8 4.50 -3.28 10.34
CA ASN A 8 3.74 -3.81 9.20
C ASN A 8 2.49 -4.57 9.66
N SER A 9 2.56 -5.30 10.78
CA SER A 9 1.40 -5.98 11.36
C SER A 9 0.37 -4.98 11.89
N HIS A 10 0.83 -3.89 12.52
CA HIS A 10 -0.04 -2.82 12.99
C HIS A 10 -0.76 -2.15 11.82
N LEU A 11 -0.04 -1.82 10.74
CA LEU A 11 -0.61 -1.20 9.56
C LEU A 11 -1.61 -2.13 8.86
N ALA A 12 -1.29 -3.43 8.72
CA ALA A 12 -2.22 -4.42 8.21
C ALA A 12 -3.51 -4.49 9.05
N ARG A 13 -3.39 -4.44 10.38
CA ARG A 13 -4.56 -4.41 11.27
C ARG A 13 -5.39 -3.14 11.13
N VAL A 14 -4.73 -1.99 10.91
CA VAL A 14 -5.42 -0.72 10.61
C VAL A 14 -6.18 -0.82 9.29
N MET A 15 -5.57 -1.34 8.23
CA MET A 15 -6.20 -1.55 6.92
C MET A 15 -7.42 -2.48 7.03
N GLU A 16 -7.27 -3.60 7.74
CA GLU A 16 -8.35 -4.57 7.99
C GLU A 16 -9.53 -3.95 8.74
N ALA A 17 -9.26 -3.06 9.69
CA ALA A 17 -10.29 -2.41 10.50
C ALA A 17 -11.05 -1.28 9.76
N VAL A 18 -10.60 -0.85 8.59
CA VAL A 18 -11.30 0.19 7.83
C VAL A 18 -12.57 -0.37 7.21
N PRO A 19 -13.76 0.22 7.46
CA PRO A 19 -15.00 -0.23 6.83
C PRO A 19 -14.90 -0.23 5.31
N GLU A 20 -15.42 -1.27 4.66
CA GLU A 20 -15.40 -1.41 3.20
C GLU A 20 -15.96 -0.16 2.50
N SER A 21 -17.08 0.37 2.99
CA SER A 21 -17.70 1.60 2.47
C SER A 21 -16.78 2.82 2.50
N LYS A 22 -15.79 2.86 3.40
CA LYS A 22 -14.76 3.91 3.44
C LYS A 22 -13.57 3.60 2.54
N ARG A 23 -13.22 2.32 2.38
CA ARG A 23 -12.15 1.85 1.48
C ARG A 23 -12.48 2.19 0.04
N VAL A 24 -13.66 1.78 -0.43
CA VAL A 24 -14.08 1.88 -1.84
C VAL A 24 -14.69 3.24 -2.22
N HIS A 25 -14.91 4.13 -1.24
CA HIS A 25 -15.46 5.46 -1.52
C HIS A 25 -14.54 6.26 -2.46
N PRO A 26 -15.04 6.74 -3.62
CA PRO A 26 -14.25 7.58 -4.51
C PRO A 26 -13.84 8.90 -3.83
N ARG A 27 -12.56 9.25 -3.94
CA ARG A 27 -12.00 10.51 -3.46
C ARG A 27 -11.50 11.30 -4.65
N ILE A 28 -12.07 12.48 -4.83
CA ILE A 28 -11.69 13.43 -5.88
C ILE A 28 -10.54 14.33 -5.40
N VAL A 29 -10.50 14.64 -4.10
CA VAL A 29 -9.42 15.43 -3.49
C VAL A 29 -8.43 14.48 -2.82
N HIS A 30 -7.25 14.35 -3.41
CA HIS A 30 -6.13 13.56 -2.91
C HIS A 30 -4.79 14.11 -3.42
N ASN A 31 -3.70 13.49 -2.99
CA ASN A 31 -2.32 13.84 -3.37
C ASN A 31 -1.51 12.64 -3.87
N LEU A 32 -2.19 11.60 -4.37
CA LEU A 32 -1.54 10.37 -4.87
C LEU A 32 -0.65 10.61 -6.11
N ASP A 33 -0.75 11.77 -6.75
CA ASP A 33 0.21 12.24 -7.76
C ASP A 33 1.61 12.49 -7.17
N LYS A 34 1.70 12.66 -5.84
CA LYS A 34 2.93 13.01 -5.12
C LYS A 34 3.45 11.90 -4.22
N ILE A 35 2.55 11.09 -3.66
CA ILE A 35 2.91 10.16 -2.57
C ILE A 35 2.77 8.69 -2.92
N ALA A 36 1.99 8.34 -3.94
CA ALA A 36 1.80 6.94 -4.32
C ALA A 36 2.99 6.45 -5.13
N TRP A 37 3.27 5.15 -5.01
CA TRP A 37 4.29 4.49 -5.83
C TRP A 37 3.82 4.38 -7.28
N ARG A 38 2.57 3.92 -7.48
CA ARG A 38 1.84 4.07 -8.73
C ARG A 38 0.99 5.33 -8.62
N THR A 39 1.46 6.40 -9.24
CA THR A 39 0.82 7.72 -9.12
C THR A 39 -0.54 7.77 -9.82
N VAL A 40 -1.47 8.52 -9.23
CA VAL A 40 -2.77 8.86 -9.83
C VAL A 40 -2.85 10.37 -10.00
N PRO A 41 -3.14 10.89 -11.20
CA PRO A 41 -3.30 12.33 -11.42
C PRO A 41 -4.29 12.96 -10.44
N ALA A 42 -3.99 14.17 -9.96
CA ALA A 42 -4.79 14.85 -8.93
C ALA A 42 -6.23 15.18 -9.38
N ASP A 43 -6.52 15.12 -10.68
CA ASP A 43 -7.84 15.33 -11.28
C ASP A 43 -8.62 14.03 -11.54
N GLN A 44 -8.04 12.86 -11.24
CA GLN A 44 -8.67 11.55 -11.44
C GLN A 44 -9.09 10.92 -10.12
N PRO A 45 -10.39 10.57 -9.92
CA PRO A 45 -10.82 9.94 -8.68
C PRO A 45 -10.10 8.62 -8.40
N THR A 46 -9.77 8.39 -7.12
CA THR A 46 -9.18 7.14 -6.63
C THR A 46 -9.82 6.71 -5.32
N THR A 47 -9.40 5.58 -4.75
CA THR A 47 -9.93 5.04 -3.50
C THR A 47 -8.84 4.90 -2.45
N LEU A 48 -9.25 4.82 -1.19
CA LEU A 48 -8.31 4.45 -0.13
C LEU A 48 -7.81 3.02 -0.33
N ASP A 49 -8.64 2.17 -0.91
CA ASP A 49 -8.31 0.79 -1.24
C ASP A 49 -7.12 0.68 -2.20
N TYR A 50 -7.18 1.44 -3.30
CA TYR A 50 -6.09 1.55 -4.27
C TYR A 50 -4.77 1.92 -3.58
N PHE A 51 -4.80 2.90 -2.68
CA PHE A 51 -3.60 3.36 -2.00
C PHE A 51 -3.07 2.35 -0.96
N MET A 52 -3.95 1.59 -0.31
CA MET A 52 -3.53 0.49 0.58
C MET A 52 -2.85 -0.63 -0.20
N GLU A 53 -3.38 -1.01 -1.36
CA GLU A 53 -2.76 -2.00 -2.25
C GLU A 53 -1.42 -1.51 -2.79
N ASP A 54 -1.35 -0.26 -3.25
CA ASP A 54 -0.12 0.38 -3.73
C ASP A 54 1.00 0.34 -2.68
N TYR A 55 0.66 0.60 -1.41
CA TYR A 55 1.61 0.49 -0.30
C TYR A 55 2.15 -0.94 -0.15
N VAL A 56 1.30 -1.96 -0.20
CA VAL A 56 1.71 -3.36 -0.02
C VAL A 56 2.61 -3.79 -1.17
N ASP A 57 2.24 -3.49 -2.41
CA ASP A 57 3.06 -3.83 -3.58
C ASP A 57 4.43 -3.14 -3.52
N HIS A 58 4.46 -1.87 -3.12
CA HIS A 58 5.70 -1.10 -2.99
C HIS A 58 6.63 -1.69 -1.91
N LEU A 59 6.07 -2.07 -0.75
CA LEU A 59 6.83 -2.73 0.29
C LEU A 59 7.38 -4.09 -0.17
N GLN A 60 6.57 -4.89 -0.87
CA GLN A 60 7.00 -6.16 -1.44
C GLN A 60 8.14 -5.99 -2.46
N HIS A 61 8.05 -4.97 -3.32
CA HIS A 61 9.12 -4.62 -4.26
C HIS A 61 10.45 -4.34 -3.53
N HIS A 62 10.42 -3.53 -2.47
CA HIS A 62 11.62 -3.27 -1.67
C HIS A 62 12.13 -4.49 -0.91
N LEU A 63 11.24 -5.35 -0.42
CA LEU A 63 11.66 -6.62 0.19
C LEU A 63 12.36 -7.52 -0.84
N GLY A 64 11.87 -7.59 -2.07
CA GLY A 64 12.55 -8.29 -3.18
C GLY A 64 13.95 -7.73 -3.45
N GLN A 65 14.10 -6.40 -3.50
CA GLN A 65 15.40 -5.75 -3.65
C GLN A 65 16.38 -6.09 -2.51
N ILE A 66 15.89 -6.18 -1.27
CA ILE A 66 16.73 -6.45 -0.08
C ILE A 66 17.11 -7.93 0.01
N LEU A 67 16.16 -8.83 -0.26
CA LEU A 67 16.34 -10.27 -0.10
C LEU A 67 16.95 -10.94 -1.34
N GLY A 68 16.98 -10.21 -2.46
CA GLY A 68 17.28 -10.72 -3.80
C GLY A 68 16.07 -11.45 -4.38
N ASP A 69 15.79 -11.26 -5.67
CA ASP A 69 14.76 -11.99 -6.43
C ASP A 69 15.17 -13.46 -6.64
N GLY A 70 15.33 -14.21 -5.55
CA GLY A 70 16.03 -15.49 -5.51
C GLY A 70 15.48 -16.50 -4.49
N VAL A 71 14.18 -16.46 -4.17
CA VAL A 71 13.50 -17.59 -3.50
C VAL A 71 12.21 -17.94 -4.24
N ALA A 72 12.37 -18.34 -5.49
CA ALA A 72 11.44 -19.19 -6.23
C ALA A 72 12.27 -20.13 -7.12
N SER A 73 13.00 -21.03 -6.48
CA SER A 73 13.58 -22.25 -7.06
C SER A 73 14.01 -23.14 -5.90
N GLY A 74 13.10 -23.98 -5.43
CA GLY A 74 13.29 -24.91 -4.32
C GLY A 74 11.97 -25.56 -3.94
#